data_AF-A0AAU3KV34-F1
#
_entry.id   AF-A0AAU3KV34-F1
#
_cell.length_a   1.000
_cell.length_b   1.000
_cell.length_c   1.000
_cell.angle_alpha   90.00
_cell.angle_beta   90.00
_cell.angle_gamma   90.00
#
_symmetry.space_group_name_H-M   'P 1'
#
loop_
_entity.id
_entity.type
_entity.pdbx_description
1 polymer ?
#
loop_
_entity_poly.entity_id
_entity_poly.type
_entity_poly.pdbx_seq_one_letter_code
_entity_poly.pdbx_strand_id
1 'polypeptide(L)'
;MTIDINQREMTSDITPEFARCAQGEQVWSLSWLPEQRLTREQAHAGMELDEILSDPEVVFDDAAHSEAAERAARLGILVEHAVVMLAQRLAERMHRETLPPCPADAELPPLPQLPEPMLTGWFTATYAPATTGARSQHLWA
;
A
#
# COMPACT_ATOMS: atom_id res chain seq x y z
N MET A 1 -16.65 -20.09 1.94
CA MET A 1 -15.34 -19.48 1.69
C MET A 1 -14.41 -20.51 1.11
N THR A 2 -13.72 -20.17 0.00
CA THR A 2 -12.82 -21.10 -0.71
C THR A 2 -11.51 -20.40 -1.04
N ILE A 3 -10.45 -20.75 -0.31
CA ILE A 3 -9.10 -20.33 -0.67
C ILE A 3 -8.62 -21.22 -1.82
N ASP A 4 -8.31 -20.62 -2.97
CA ASP A 4 -7.62 -21.31 -4.06
C ASP A 4 -6.12 -21.39 -3.74
N ILE A 5 -5.56 -22.60 -3.84
CA ILE A 5 -4.18 -22.86 -3.42
C ILE A 5 -3.45 -23.59 -4.53
N ASN A 6 -2.35 -22.99 -4.99
CA ASN A 6 -1.39 -23.65 -5.84
C ASN A 6 -0.02 -23.75 -5.14
N GLN A 7 1.02 -24.19 -5.85
CA GLN A 7 2.35 -24.40 -5.27
C GLN A 7 3.07 -23.09 -4.89
N ARG A 8 2.60 -21.95 -5.38
CA ARG A 8 3.30 -20.66 -5.29
C ARG A 8 2.42 -19.52 -4.80
N GLU A 9 1.11 -19.68 -4.80
CA GLU A 9 0.16 -18.64 -4.48
C GLU A 9 -1.08 -19.23 -3.78
N MET A 10 -1.64 -18.45 -2.85
CA MET A 10 -2.95 -18.66 -2.27
C MET A 10 -3.77 -17.39 -2.43
N THR A 11 -5.02 -17.50 -2.87
CA THR A 11 -5.92 -16.37 -3.11
C THR A 11 -7.30 -16.65 -2.56
N SER A 12 -7.98 -15.60 -2.09
CA SER A 12 -9.40 -15.65 -1.70
C SER A 12 -10.29 -15.13 -2.83
N ASP A 13 -11.54 -15.60 -2.88
CA ASP A 13 -12.59 -15.03 -3.72
C ASP A 13 -13.28 -13.81 -3.08
N ILE A 14 -13.00 -13.52 -1.81
CA ILE A 14 -13.65 -12.48 -1.01
C ILE A 14 -12.70 -11.32 -0.71
N THR A 15 -11.42 -11.61 -0.50
CA THR A 15 -10.43 -10.59 -0.17
C THR A 15 -9.47 -10.34 -1.34
N PRO A 16 -8.96 -9.11 -1.52
CA PRO A 16 -7.94 -8.81 -2.51
C PRO A 16 -6.54 -9.26 -2.07
N GLU A 17 -6.40 -9.80 -0.86
CA GLU A 17 -5.12 -10.24 -0.35
C GLU A 17 -4.77 -11.63 -0.88
N PHE A 18 -3.48 -11.91 -0.90
CA PHE A 18 -2.92 -13.17 -1.35
C PHE A 18 -1.69 -13.56 -0.52
N ALA A 19 -1.36 -14.84 -0.52
CA ALA A 19 -0.08 -15.36 -0.03
C ALA A 19 0.78 -15.79 -1.22
N ARG A 20 2.09 -15.53 -1.17
CA ARG A 20 3.03 -15.96 -2.21
C ARG A 20 4.24 -16.67 -1.61
N CYS A 21 4.70 -17.70 -2.30
CA CYS A 21 5.92 -18.43 -1.97
C CYS A 21 7.11 -17.89 -2.77
N ALA A 22 8.19 -17.53 -2.09
CA ALA A 22 9.45 -17.16 -2.72
C ALA A 22 10.09 -18.37 -3.44
N GLN A 23 10.60 -18.16 -4.66
CA GLN A 23 11.24 -19.24 -5.41
C GLN A 23 12.47 -19.79 -4.66
N GLY A 24 12.50 -21.11 -4.48
CA GLY A 24 13.67 -21.84 -3.97
C GLY A 24 13.69 -22.10 -2.46
N GLU A 25 13.02 -21.30 -1.64
CA GLU A 25 13.12 -21.42 -0.17
C GLU A 25 11.88 -22.03 0.52
N GLN A 26 10.76 -22.27 -0.20
CA GLN A 26 9.46 -22.65 0.39
C GLN A 26 8.98 -21.68 1.49
N VAL A 27 9.46 -20.44 1.46
CA VAL A 27 9.08 -19.39 2.39
C VAL A 27 7.89 -18.64 1.81
N TRP A 28 6.81 -18.61 2.59
CA TRP A 28 5.60 -17.88 2.23
C TRP A 28 5.59 -16.50 2.88
N SER A 29 4.95 -15.55 2.20
CA SER A 29 4.68 -14.21 2.71
C SER A 29 3.24 -13.84 2.35
N LEU A 30 2.54 -13.19 3.28
CA LEU A 30 1.23 -12.62 3.02
C LEU A 30 1.41 -11.22 2.44
N SER A 31 0.55 -10.86 1.49
CA SER A 31 0.51 -9.50 0.95
C SER A 31 0.33 -8.46 2.04
N TRP A 32 -0.54 -8.69 3.03
CA TRP A 32 -0.77 -7.79 4.17
C TRP A 32 0.21 -7.94 5.35
N LEU A 33 1.08 -8.97 5.34
CA LEU A 33 2.13 -9.18 6.34
C LEU A 33 3.45 -9.59 5.68
N PRO A 34 4.05 -8.71 4.86
CA PRO A 34 5.18 -9.06 4.01
C PRO A 34 6.50 -9.24 4.77
N GLU A 35 6.61 -8.71 5.99
CA GLU A 35 7.84 -8.75 6.80
C GLU A 35 8.06 -10.13 7.44
N GLN A 36 7.03 -10.97 7.52
CA GLN A 36 7.13 -12.30 8.13
C GLN A 36 7.40 -13.39 7.12
N ARG A 37 8.35 -14.26 7.47
CA ARG A 37 8.61 -15.52 6.77
C ARG A 37 7.73 -16.61 7.37
N LEU A 38 6.80 -17.13 6.58
CA LEU A 38 5.79 -18.08 7.03
C LEU A 38 6.01 -19.45 6.40
N THR A 39 5.57 -20.50 7.11
CA THR A 39 5.34 -21.81 6.48
C THR A 39 4.09 -21.77 5.61
N ARG A 40 3.88 -22.82 4.81
CA ARG A 40 2.66 -22.96 4.00
C ARG A 40 1.41 -22.95 4.87
N GLU A 41 1.43 -23.64 5.99
CA GLU A 41 0.31 -23.77 6.92
C GLU A 41 0.01 -22.44 7.62
N GLN A 42 1.05 -21.68 7.96
CA GLN A 42 0.90 -20.34 8.52
C GLN A 42 0.34 -19.37 7.49
N ALA A 43 0.82 -19.41 6.24
CA ALA A 43 0.26 -18.60 5.17
C ALA A 43 -1.22 -18.92 4.92
N HIS A 44 -1.60 -20.20 4.93
CA HIS A 44 -3.00 -20.60 4.84
C HIS A 44 -3.82 -20.05 6.02
N ALA A 45 -3.31 -20.17 7.25
CA ALA A 45 -3.98 -19.62 8.42
C ALA A 45 -4.15 -18.10 8.35
N GLY A 46 -3.20 -17.38 7.75
CA GLY A 46 -3.33 -15.94 7.53
C GLY A 46 -4.30 -15.56 6.42
N MET A 47 -4.48 -16.40 5.40
CA MET A 47 -5.55 -16.22 4.42
C MET A 47 -6.93 -16.45 5.06
N GLU A 48 -7.08 -17.50 5.87
CA GLU A 48 -8.33 -17.75 6.62
C GLU A 48 -8.63 -16.60 7.60
N LEU A 49 -7.60 -16.07 8.29
CA LEU A 49 -7.76 -14.93 9.19
C LEU A 49 -8.26 -13.68 8.45
N ASP A 50 -7.67 -13.38 7.31
CA ASP A 50 -8.08 -12.23 6.49
C ASP A 50 -9.53 -12.36 5.98
N GLU A 51 -9.95 -13.57 5.58
CA GLU A 51 -11.34 -13.83 5.21
C GLU A 51 -12.31 -13.57 6.37
N ILE A 52 -12.01 -14.10 7.57
CA ILE A 52 -12.85 -13.89 8.77
C ILE A 52 -12.95 -12.40 9.11
N LEU A 53 -11.83 -11.67 9.07
CA LEU A 53 -11.80 -10.25 9.41
C LEU A 53 -12.42 -9.33 8.34
N SER A 54 -12.55 -9.83 7.12
CA SER A 54 -13.15 -9.09 6.00
C SER A 54 -14.68 -9.20 5.95
N ASP A 55 -15.27 -10.19 6.63
CA ASP A 55 -16.71 -10.41 6.64
C ASP A 55 -17.40 -9.56 7.74
N PRO A 56 -18.21 -8.55 7.38
CA PRO A 56 -18.90 -7.72 8.36
C PRO A 56 -20.06 -8.46 9.06
N GLU A 57 -20.57 -9.55 8.51
CA GLU A 57 -21.72 -10.28 9.08
C GLU A 57 -21.33 -11.07 10.35
N VAL A 58 -20.05 -11.41 10.51
CA VAL A 58 -19.53 -12.20 11.64
C VAL A 58 -18.91 -11.37 12.77
N VAL A 59 -19.00 -10.03 12.69
CA VAL A 59 -18.40 -9.08 13.67
C VAL A 59 -18.99 -9.19 15.08
N PHE A 60 -20.16 -9.81 15.26
CA PHE A 60 -20.74 -10.08 16.58
C PHE A 60 -20.78 -11.57 16.92
N ASP A 61 -20.15 -12.42 16.12
CA ASP A 61 -20.11 -13.86 16.35
C ASP A 61 -18.88 -14.26 17.17
N ASP A 62 -19.10 -14.66 18.42
CA ASP A 62 -18.05 -15.10 19.35
C ASP A 62 -17.24 -16.29 18.79
N ALA A 63 -17.87 -17.17 17.99
CA ALA A 63 -17.17 -18.30 17.39
C ALA A 63 -16.15 -17.81 16.35
N ALA A 64 -16.55 -16.87 15.49
CA ALA A 64 -15.65 -16.26 14.52
C ALA A 64 -14.48 -15.51 15.19
N HIS A 65 -14.71 -14.85 16.33
CA HIS A 65 -13.64 -14.21 17.11
C HIS A 65 -12.65 -15.24 17.68
N SER A 66 -13.15 -16.36 18.19
CA SER A 66 -12.30 -17.46 18.67
C SER A 66 -11.46 -18.05 17.54
N GLU A 67 -12.08 -18.29 16.38
CA GLU A 67 -11.36 -18.79 15.20
C GLU A 67 -10.29 -17.79 14.74
N ALA A 68 -10.62 -16.50 14.65
CA ALA A 68 -9.66 -15.45 14.32
C ALA A 68 -8.48 -15.43 15.30
N ALA A 69 -8.74 -15.56 16.60
CA ALA A 69 -7.70 -15.62 17.62
C ALA A 69 -6.79 -16.84 17.46
N GLU A 70 -7.34 -18.02 17.16
CA GLU A 70 -6.55 -19.22 16.89
C GLU A 70 -5.67 -19.06 15.65
N ARG A 71 -6.18 -18.47 14.58
CA ARG A 71 -5.38 -18.24 13.36
C ARG A 71 -4.29 -17.19 13.58
N ALA A 72 -4.59 -16.09 14.27
CA ALA A 72 -3.61 -15.08 14.63
C ALA A 72 -2.49 -15.65 15.52
N ALA A 73 -2.83 -16.53 16.46
CA ALA A 73 -1.85 -17.21 17.30
C ALA A 73 -0.88 -18.10 16.49
N ARG A 74 -1.33 -18.75 15.40
CA ARG A 74 -0.45 -19.53 14.50
C ARG A 74 0.55 -18.67 13.75
N LEU A 75 0.23 -17.40 13.52
CA LEU A 75 1.11 -16.39 12.94
C LEU A 75 1.99 -15.70 14.00
N GLY A 76 1.75 -15.95 15.29
CA GLY A 76 2.46 -15.28 16.38
C GLY A 76 2.10 -13.81 16.54
N ILE A 77 0.90 -13.40 16.10
CA ILE A 77 0.38 -12.03 16.23
C ILE A 77 -0.94 -12.01 17.00
N LEU A 78 -1.34 -10.81 17.42
CA LEU A 78 -2.66 -10.56 17.99
C LEU A 78 -3.67 -10.25 16.87
N VAL A 79 -4.95 -10.54 17.11
CA VAL A 79 -6.03 -10.24 16.15
C VAL A 79 -6.08 -8.75 15.84
N GLU A 80 -5.93 -7.91 16.87
CA GLU A 80 -5.93 -6.45 16.73
C GLU A 80 -4.79 -5.96 15.83
N HIS A 81 -3.63 -6.64 15.86
CA HIS A 81 -2.53 -6.34 14.97
C HIS A 81 -2.92 -6.65 13.51
N ALA A 82 -3.51 -7.82 13.27
CA ALA A 82 -3.99 -8.19 11.94
C ALA A 82 -5.02 -7.19 11.40
N VAL A 83 -5.98 -6.78 12.22
CA VAL A 83 -6.98 -5.76 11.87
C VAL A 83 -6.31 -4.44 11.46
N VAL A 84 -5.30 -3.98 12.20
CA VAL A 84 -4.58 -2.74 11.86
C VAL A 84 -3.86 -2.86 10.51
N MET A 85 -3.17 -3.97 10.25
CA MET A 85 -2.44 -4.18 8.99
C MET A 85 -3.39 -4.23 7.78
N LEU A 86 -4.53 -4.92 7.93
CA LEU A 86 -5.55 -5.00 6.88
C LEU A 86 -6.23 -3.64 6.64
N ALA A 87 -6.52 -2.89 7.71
CA ALA A 87 -7.08 -1.54 7.60
C ALA A 87 -6.11 -0.57 6.88
N GLN A 88 -4.80 -0.67 7.16
CA GLN A 88 -3.78 0.11 6.43
C GLN A 88 -3.80 -0.22 4.94
N ARG A 89 -3.88 -1.51 4.58
CA ARG A 89 -3.97 -1.94 3.18
C ARG A 89 -5.22 -1.45 2.48
N LEU A 90 -6.36 -1.50 3.15
CA LEU A 90 -7.60 -0.94 2.62
C LEU A 90 -7.46 0.57 2.39
N ALA A 91 -6.88 1.31 3.34
CA ALA A 91 -6.64 2.74 3.21
C ALA A 91 -5.69 3.08 2.04
N GLU A 92 -4.62 2.30 1.85
CA GLU A 92 -3.70 2.45 0.72
C GLU A 92 -4.39 2.27 -0.63
N ARG A 93 -5.29 1.28 -0.74
CA ARG A 93 -6.09 1.05 -1.94
C ARG A 93 -7.04 2.22 -2.22
N MET A 94 -7.79 2.65 -1.21
CA MET A 94 -8.71 3.78 -1.34
C MET A 94 -7.97 5.08 -1.73
N HIS A 95 -6.77 5.29 -1.18
CA HIS A 95 -5.95 6.43 -1.55
C HIS A 95 -5.50 6.38 -3.02
N ARG A 96 -5.12 5.20 -3.52
CA ARG A 96 -4.71 4.99 -4.92
C ARG A 96 -5.84 5.26 -5.91
N GLU A 97 -7.06 4.89 -5.57
CA GLU A 97 -8.25 5.14 -6.40
C GLU A 97 -8.68 6.62 -6.41
N THR A 98 -8.36 7.35 -5.33
CA THR A 98 -8.73 8.76 -5.18
C THR A 98 -7.75 9.71 -5.90
N LEU A 99 -6.50 9.29 -6.11
CA LEU A 99 -5.51 10.11 -6.82
C LEU A 99 -5.80 10.11 -8.33
N PRO A 100 -5.92 11.28 -8.98
CA PRO A 100 -5.97 11.33 -10.43
C PRO A 100 -4.69 10.69 -11.00
N PRO A 101 -4.75 9.95 -12.13
CA PRO A 101 -3.57 9.41 -12.78
C PRO A 101 -2.56 10.54 -12.96
N CYS A 102 -1.30 10.29 -12.59
CA CYS A 102 -0.24 11.27 -12.73
C CYS A 102 -0.26 11.78 -14.18
N PRO A 103 -0.28 13.10 -14.43
CA PRO A 103 -0.35 13.64 -15.79
C PRO A 103 0.91 13.31 -16.64
N ALA A 104 1.86 12.56 -16.10
CA ALA A 104 3.00 12.03 -16.84
C ALA A 104 2.60 11.02 -17.94
N ASP A 105 1.48 10.32 -17.77
CA ASP A 105 0.95 9.39 -18.79
C ASP A 105 -0.13 10.04 -19.68
N ALA A 106 -0.62 11.22 -19.29
CA ALA A 106 -1.45 12.05 -20.14
C ALA A 106 -0.53 12.81 -21.09
N GLU A 107 -0.45 12.34 -22.33
CA GLU A 107 0.19 13.05 -23.44
C GLU A 107 -0.21 14.53 -23.37
N LEU A 108 0.72 15.38 -22.90
CA LEU A 108 0.43 16.79 -22.66
C LEU A 108 -0.13 17.35 -23.97
N PRO A 109 -1.31 17.98 -23.98
CA PRO A 109 -1.75 18.68 -25.17
C PRO A 109 -0.64 19.65 -25.56
N PRO A 110 -0.27 19.74 -26.85
CA PRO A 110 0.80 20.64 -27.27
C PRO A 110 0.46 22.02 -26.71
N LEU A 111 1.40 22.60 -25.96
CA LEU A 111 1.22 23.93 -25.39
C LEU A 111 0.72 24.84 -26.52
N PRO A 112 -0.33 25.66 -26.28
CA PRO A 112 -0.73 26.64 -27.27
C PRO A 112 0.52 27.43 -27.61
N GLN A 113 0.90 27.42 -28.88
CA GLN A 113 2.03 28.22 -29.36
C GLN A 113 1.72 29.65 -28.96
N LEU A 114 2.39 30.12 -27.91
CA LEU A 114 2.32 31.52 -27.53
C LEU A 114 2.71 32.29 -28.78
N PRO A 115 1.90 33.26 -29.24
CA PRO A 115 2.28 34.04 -30.41
C PRO A 115 3.67 34.58 -30.16
N GLU A 116 4.58 34.36 -31.12
CA GLU A 116 5.94 34.89 -31.06
C GLU A 116 5.84 36.36 -30.63
N PRO A 117 6.66 36.81 -29.66
CA PRO A 117 6.53 38.16 -29.15
C PRO A 117 6.76 39.12 -30.31
N MET A 118 5.66 39.73 -30.77
CA MET A 118 5.67 40.87 -31.65
C MET A 118 6.49 41.94 -30.94
N LEU A 119 7.76 42.05 -31.34
CA LEU A 119 8.71 43.07 -30.93
C LEU A 119 8.16 44.44 -31.36
N THR A 120 7.24 44.97 -30.57
CA THR A 120 6.77 46.35 -30.65
C THR A 120 6.73 46.93 -29.25
N GLY A 121 7.93 47.12 -28.72
CA GLY A 121 8.27 48.17 -27.77
C GLY A 121 7.87 47.93 -26.31
N TRP A 122 8.76 48.42 -25.45
CA TRP A 122 8.50 48.94 -24.12
C TRP A 122 8.01 47.99 -23.01
N PHE A 123 8.73 46.90 -22.70
CA PHE A 123 8.91 46.50 -21.30
C PHE A 123 10.29 45.87 -21.05
N THR A 124 11.19 46.64 -20.42
CA THR A 124 12.39 46.14 -19.75
C THR A 124 12.00 45.66 -18.35
N ALA A 125 11.81 44.35 -18.17
CA ALA A 125 11.80 43.75 -16.83
C ALA A 125 13.20 43.18 -16.57
N THR A 126 14.01 43.96 -15.88
CA THR A 126 15.31 43.55 -15.33
C THR A 126 15.12 42.36 -14.40
N TYR A 127 15.60 41.18 -14.82
CA TYR A 127 15.74 40.03 -13.93
C TYR A 127 16.90 40.29 -12.96
N ALA A 128 16.60 40.41 -11.67
CA ALA A 128 17.61 40.35 -10.61
C ALA A 128 17.72 38.89 -10.13
N PRO A 129 18.91 38.26 -10.16
CA PRO A 129 19.07 36.90 -9.63
C PRO A 129 19.15 36.94 -8.10
N ALA A 130 18.33 36.10 -7.43
CA ALA A 130 18.42 35.88 -6.00
C ALA A 130 19.73 35.12 -5.67
N THR A 131 20.66 35.82 -5.02
CA THR A 131 21.92 35.25 -4.53
C THR A 131 21.73 34.47 -3.24
N THR A 132 22.24 33.24 -3.28
CA THR A 132 22.73 32.36 -2.21
C THR A 132 23.17 33.03 -0.90
N GLY A 133 22.74 32.45 0.24
CA GLY A 133 23.36 32.58 1.57
C GLY A 133 22.36 32.17 2.67
N ALA A 134 22.70 31.45 3.74
CA ALA A 134 23.96 30.91 4.22
C ALA A 134 23.65 29.83 5.29
N ARG A 135 24.58 28.88 5.42
CA ARG A 135 24.73 27.93 6.54
C ARG A 135 24.72 28.66 7.89
N SER A 136 24.10 28.06 8.90
CA SER A 136 24.45 28.29 10.31
C SER A 136 24.95 26.99 10.93
N GLN A 137 26.25 26.95 11.23
CA GLN A 137 26.87 25.98 12.11
C GLN A 137 27.10 26.63 13.48
N HIS A 138 26.82 25.86 14.54
CA HIS A 138 27.38 25.86 15.89
C HIS A 138 27.84 27.18 16.56
N LEU A 139 27.32 27.41 17.76
CA LEU A 139 28.09 28.00 18.87
C LEU A 139 27.66 27.35 20.20
N TRP A 140 28.64 26.81 20.92
CA TRP A 140 28.58 26.38 22.31
C TRP A 140 28.71 27.60 23.23
N ALA A 141 28.01 27.59 24.36
CA ALA A 141 28.53 27.94 25.69
C ALA A 141 27.51 27.48 26.75
#